data_AF-A0A1N6RU32-F1
#
_entry.id   AF-A0A1N6RU32-F1
#
_cell.length_a   1.000
_cell.length_b   1.000
_cell.length_c   1.000
_cell.angle_alpha   90.00
_cell.angle_beta   90.00
_cell.angle_gamma   90.00
#
_symmetry.space_group_name_H-M   'P 1'
#
loop_
_entity.id
_entity.type
_entity.pdbx_description
1 polymer ?
#
loop_
_entity_poly.entity_id
_entity_poly.type
_entity_poly.pdbx_seq_one_letter_code
_entity_poly.pdbx_strand_id
1 'polypeptide(L)'
;MSESEFEPRPSGEKLQKVLARAGLGSRRDIEQWITDGRVKVNGVVASLGARVEPRDAISVDGQLLKREDMQQTVRRVLIYNKPEGEICTRDDPEGRPTVFDRLPRPKEGRWINIGRLDINTTGLLLFTTDGELANRLMHPSYEMDREYAVRVRGEVTEEMIEQLKAGVMLEDGPAKFTDIKEAPGGEGFNRWFHCVVMEGRNREVRRLWESQGVVVSRLKRVRFGPVFMTSDLPMGRWREMGQRELDILSEEVGLKPMALPAMNEKMRDKLDRLQRKAARPLARGERPKRVLRPASEAGEARVTRDDAARGERTPRGPRKDSEQRAPRAPRQESGGRREGGRGTPVAERPADVNKKRTPRPASETSERPARKPRPAAPSKRPPAGDGQRPGFGRKR
;
A
#
# COMPACT_ATOMS: atom_id res chain seq x y z
N MET A 1 -54.71 10.60 -22.87
CA MET A 1 -53.74 10.08 -21.88
C MET A 1 -52.38 10.18 -22.53
N SER A 2 -51.39 10.74 -21.83
CA SER A 2 -50.04 10.93 -22.38
C SER A 2 -49.24 9.64 -22.25
N GLU A 3 -48.94 8.98 -23.36
CA GLU A 3 -47.96 7.90 -23.40
C GLU A 3 -46.58 8.50 -23.17
N SER A 4 -45.97 8.19 -22.03
CA SER A 4 -44.59 8.57 -21.74
C SER A 4 -43.66 7.64 -22.51
N GLU A 5 -42.95 8.17 -23.50
CA GLU A 5 -41.91 7.44 -24.23
C GLU A 5 -40.84 6.93 -23.26
N PHE A 6 -40.79 5.61 -23.08
CA PHE A 6 -39.82 4.98 -22.20
C PHE A 6 -38.51 4.77 -22.96
N GLU A 7 -37.70 5.83 -23.08
CA GLU A 7 -36.36 5.70 -23.67
C GLU A 7 -35.57 4.59 -22.96
N PRO A 8 -35.15 3.53 -23.68
CA PRO A 8 -34.41 2.44 -23.07
C PRO A 8 -33.05 2.97 -22.64
N ARG A 9 -32.83 3.07 -21.32
CA ARG A 9 -31.52 3.44 -20.76
C ARG A 9 -30.47 2.53 -21.41
N PRO A 10 -29.44 3.08 -22.08
CA PRO A 10 -28.53 2.25 -22.86
C PRO A 10 -27.88 1.18 -21.97
N SER A 11 -28.02 -0.09 -22.37
CA SER A 11 -27.52 -1.25 -21.64
C SER A 11 -25.99 -1.29 -21.63
N GLY A 12 -25.42 -2.16 -20.81
CA GLY A 12 -23.97 -2.36 -20.73
C GLY A 12 -23.20 -1.23 -20.03
N GLU A 13 -21.91 -1.49 -19.82
CA GLU A 13 -20.98 -0.61 -19.14
C GLU A 13 -20.09 0.13 -20.16
N LYS A 14 -19.73 1.40 -19.87
CA LYS A 14 -18.79 2.17 -20.69
C LYS A 14 -17.48 1.39 -20.91
N LEU A 15 -17.07 1.22 -22.17
CA LEU A 15 -15.92 0.41 -22.61
C LEU A 15 -14.62 0.79 -21.85
N GLN A 16 -14.34 2.08 -21.69
CA GLN A 16 -13.17 2.57 -20.95
C GLN A 16 -13.21 2.25 -19.46
N LYS A 17 -14.40 2.03 -18.85
CA LYS A 17 -14.52 1.61 -17.44
C LYS A 17 -14.18 0.13 -17.28
N VAL A 18 -14.59 -0.71 -18.24
CA VAL A 18 -14.26 -2.16 -18.28
C VAL A 18 -12.76 -2.36 -18.51
N LEU A 19 -12.19 -1.75 -19.55
CA LEU A 19 -10.76 -1.86 -19.87
C LEU A 19 -9.86 -1.28 -18.75
N ALA A 20 -10.26 -0.18 -18.10
CA ALA A 20 -9.52 0.39 -16.96
C ALA A 20 -9.59 -0.46 -15.69
N ARG A 21 -10.60 -1.34 -15.58
CA ARG A 21 -10.78 -2.33 -14.50
C ARG A 21 -9.88 -3.55 -14.72
N ALA A 22 -9.83 -4.06 -15.95
CA ALA A 22 -8.88 -5.11 -16.37
C ALA A 22 -7.40 -4.69 -16.16
N GLY A 23 -7.13 -3.39 -15.99
CA GLY A 23 -5.83 -2.87 -15.58
C GLY A 23 -4.97 -2.32 -16.72
N LEU A 24 -5.51 -2.32 -17.95
CA LEU A 24 -4.79 -1.98 -19.18
C LEU A 24 -4.33 -0.51 -19.23
N GLY A 25 -5.10 0.42 -18.65
CA GLY A 25 -4.77 1.85 -18.65
C GLY A 25 -5.58 2.68 -17.65
N SER A 26 -5.39 3.99 -17.65
CA SER A 26 -6.37 4.93 -17.10
C SER A 26 -7.57 5.06 -18.04
N ARG A 27 -8.72 5.53 -17.52
CA ARG A 27 -9.92 5.71 -18.36
C ARG A 27 -9.65 6.67 -19.52
N ARG A 28 -8.85 7.72 -19.29
CA ARG A 28 -8.49 8.71 -20.32
C ARG A 28 -7.55 8.15 -21.37
N ASP A 29 -6.56 7.35 -20.94
CA ASP A 29 -5.63 6.67 -21.85
C ASP A 29 -6.40 5.75 -22.81
N ILE A 30 -7.42 5.05 -22.29
CA ILE A 30 -8.28 4.18 -23.08
C ILE A 30 -9.27 4.96 -23.94
N GLU A 31 -9.79 6.11 -23.49
CA GLU A 31 -10.57 7.02 -24.33
C GLU A 31 -9.76 7.52 -25.53
N GLN A 32 -8.45 7.78 -25.33
CA GLN A 32 -7.52 8.04 -26.44
C GLN A 32 -7.38 6.82 -27.35
N TRP A 33 -7.11 5.61 -26.82
CA TRP A 33 -6.97 4.41 -27.66
C TRP A 33 -8.23 4.05 -28.47
N ILE A 34 -9.42 4.35 -27.93
CA ILE A 34 -10.70 4.23 -28.65
C ILE A 34 -10.74 5.24 -29.80
N THR A 35 -10.34 6.49 -29.55
CA THR A 35 -10.25 7.56 -30.55
C THR A 35 -9.22 7.25 -31.64
N ASP A 36 -8.10 6.61 -31.27
CA ASP A 36 -7.05 6.13 -32.18
C ASP A 36 -7.47 4.87 -33.00
N GLY A 37 -8.69 4.36 -32.80
CA GLY A 37 -9.21 3.16 -33.49
C GLY A 37 -8.57 1.83 -33.06
N ARG A 38 -7.79 1.81 -31.97
CA ARG A 38 -7.01 0.65 -31.49
C ARG A 38 -7.86 -0.41 -30.77
N VAL A 39 -9.07 -0.03 -30.34
CA VAL A 39 -9.98 -0.89 -29.60
C VAL A 39 -11.12 -1.34 -30.51
N LYS A 40 -11.38 -2.66 -30.56
CA LYS A 40 -12.50 -3.24 -31.30
C LYS A 40 -13.42 -4.04 -30.39
N VAL A 41 -14.72 -3.91 -30.59
CA VAL A 41 -15.78 -4.69 -29.93
C VAL A 41 -16.48 -5.53 -30.99
N ASN A 42 -16.53 -6.86 -30.80
CA ASN A 42 -17.10 -7.83 -31.75
C ASN A 42 -16.54 -7.67 -33.18
N GLY A 43 -15.25 -7.30 -33.30
CA GLY A 43 -14.56 -7.06 -34.57
C GLY A 43 -14.70 -5.65 -35.16
N VAL A 44 -15.64 -4.84 -34.68
CA VAL A 44 -15.89 -3.46 -35.15
C VAL A 44 -15.09 -2.46 -34.31
N VAL A 45 -14.51 -1.43 -34.93
CA VAL A 45 -13.79 -0.37 -34.21
C VAL A 45 -14.75 0.38 -33.29
N ALA A 46 -14.39 0.52 -32.02
CA ALA A 46 -15.23 1.18 -31.03
C ALA A 46 -15.17 2.71 -31.17
N SER A 47 -16.27 3.39 -30.87
CA SER A 47 -16.37 4.85 -30.80
C SER A 47 -16.32 5.36 -29.36
N LEU A 48 -15.97 6.64 -29.17
CA LEU A 48 -15.95 7.25 -27.84
C LEU A 48 -17.35 7.23 -27.22
N GLY A 49 -17.45 6.69 -26.01
CA GLY A 49 -18.74 6.51 -25.32
C GLY A 49 -19.41 5.15 -25.54
N ALA A 50 -18.84 4.29 -26.39
CA ALA A 50 -19.30 2.91 -26.58
C ALA A 50 -19.49 2.18 -25.25
N ARG A 51 -20.53 1.35 -25.21
CA ARG A 51 -20.85 0.45 -24.09
C ARG A 51 -20.70 -1.00 -24.53
N VAL A 52 -20.39 -1.85 -23.57
CA VAL A 52 -20.20 -3.28 -23.78
C VAL A 52 -20.99 -4.09 -22.76
N GLU A 53 -21.49 -5.23 -23.19
CA GLU A 53 -22.15 -6.22 -22.37
C GLU A 53 -21.16 -7.33 -21.97
N PRO A 54 -21.41 -8.10 -20.89
CA PRO A 54 -20.47 -9.14 -20.42
C PRO A 54 -20.17 -10.27 -21.40
N ARG A 55 -20.93 -10.36 -22.51
CA ARG A 55 -20.78 -11.36 -23.57
C ARG A 55 -19.86 -10.89 -24.72
N ASP A 56 -19.63 -9.59 -24.87
CA ASP A 56 -18.90 -9.02 -25.99
C ASP A 56 -17.43 -9.47 -26.04
N ALA A 57 -16.92 -9.61 -27.26
CA ALA A 57 -15.52 -9.90 -27.55
C ALA A 57 -14.77 -8.58 -27.74
N ILE A 58 -13.97 -8.18 -26.74
CA ILE A 58 -13.21 -6.93 -26.77
C ILE A 58 -11.75 -7.24 -27.11
N SER A 59 -11.20 -6.54 -28.10
CA SER A 59 -9.79 -6.63 -28.47
C SER A 59 -9.12 -5.26 -28.49
N VAL A 60 -7.84 -5.23 -28.12
CA VAL A 60 -6.99 -4.03 -28.12
C VAL A 60 -5.73 -4.38 -28.92
N ASP A 61 -5.39 -3.56 -29.91
CA ASP A 61 -4.26 -3.80 -30.84
C ASP A 61 -4.28 -5.22 -31.47
N GLY A 62 -5.48 -5.75 -31.74
CA GLY A 62 -5.69 -7.09 -32.29
C GLY A 62 -5.66 -8.25 -31.30
N GLN A 63 -5.28 -8.02 -30.03
CA GLN A 63 -5.31 -9.05 -28.99
C GLN A 63 -6.69 -9.12 -28.33
N LEU A 64 -7.33 -10.28 -28.40
CA LEU A 64 -8.61 -10.56 -27.74
C LEU A 64 -8.41 -10.72 -26.23
N LEU A 65 -9.17 -9.98 -25.43
CA LEU A 65 -9.14 -10.05 -23.98
C LEU A 65 -9.96 -11.23 -23.47
N LYS A 66 -9.46 -11.94 -22.46
CA LYS A 66 -10.19 -13.06 -21.86
C LYS A 66 -11.36 -12.53 -21.03
N ARG A 67 -12.50 -13.23 -21.08
CA ARG A 67 -13.68 -12.89 -20.27
C ARG A 67 -13.40 -12.96 -18.76
N GLU A 68 -12.52 -13.87 -18.35
CA GLU A 68 -12.01 -14.03 -16.99
C GLU A 68 -11.47 -12.69 -16.44
N ASP A 69 -10.56 -12.06 -17.18
CA ASP A 69 -9.88 -10.80 -16.83
C ASP A 69 -10.83 -9.59 -16.77
N MET A 70 -12.02 -9.72 -17.36
CA MET A 70 -13.05 -8.67 -17.39
C MET A 70 -14.13 -8.82 -16.31
N GLN A 71 -14.39 -10.05 -15.83
CA GLN A 71 -15.58 -10.37 -15.04
C GLN A 71 -15.34 -10.45 -13.52
N GLN A 72 -14.13 -10.75 -13.05
CA GLN A 72 -13.85 -10.84 -11.60
C GLN A 72 -12.68 -9.96 -11.16
N THR A 73 -12.99 -8.78 -10.62
CA THR A 73 -12.05 -8.07 -9.73
C THR A 73 -12.36 -8.41 -8.28
N VAL A 74 -11.51 -9.22 -7.65
CA VAL A 74 -11.46 -9.30 -6.19
C VAL A 74 -11.26 -7.88 -5.64
N ARG A 75 -12.19 -7.42 -4.79
CA ARG A 75 -12.03 -6.16 -4.05
C ARG A 75 -10.95 -6.34 -3.00
N ARG A 76 -9.79 -5.74 -3.26
CA ARG A 76 -8.64 -5.70 -2.37
C ARG A 76 -8.42 -4.26 -1.95
N VAL A 77 -8.03 -4.04 -0.69
CA VAL A 77 -7.67 -2.70 -0.19
C VAL A 77 -6.37 -2.78 0.57
N LEU A 78 -5.43 -1.90 0.23
CA LEU A 78 -4.21 -1.66 1.01
C LEU A 78 -4.37 -0.41 1.86
N ILE A 79 -3.87 -0.48 3.09
CA ILE A 79 -3.60 0.67 3.94
C ILE A 79 -2.11 0.96 3.81
N TYR A 80 -1.75 2.14 3.33
CA TYR A 80 -0.38 2.63 3.23
C TYR A 80 -0.14 3.74 4.25
N ASN A 81 0.97 3.67 4.97
CA ASN A 81 1.46 4.78 5.78
C ASN A 81 2.41 5.64 4.94
N LYS A 82 1.85 6.60 4.21
CA LYS A 82 2.56 7.45 3.25
C LYS A 82 3.64 8.28 3.98
N PRO A 83 4.91 8.25 3.51
CA PRO A 83 5.96 9.14 3.98
C PRO A 83 5.90 10.52 3.30
N GLU A 84 6.69 11.47 3.79
CA GLU A 84 6.95 12.74 3.09
C GLU A 84 7.78 12.50 1.83
N GLY A 85 7.69 13.40 0.86
CA GLY A 85 8.45 13.33 -0.40
C GLY A 85 7.83 12.47 -1.51
N GLU A 86 6.76 11.73 -1.23
CA GLU A 86 6.01 10.96 -2.25
C GLU A 86 4.76 11.69 -2.75
N ILE A 87 4.48 11.58 -4.06
CA ILE A 87 3.33 12.22 -4.71
C ILE A 87 2.25 11.19 -5.03
N CYS A 88 0.98 11.58 -4.80
CA CYS A 88 -0.22 10.81 -5.16
C CYS A 88 -0.58 10.91 -6.65
N THR A 89 0.39 10.66 -7.55
CA THR A 89 0.18 10.55 -9.00
C THR A 89 0.72 9.21 -9.50
N ARG A 90 0.24 8.75 -10.67
CA ARG A 90 0.72 7.53 -11.35
C ARG A 90 1.93 7.77 -12.22
N ASP A 91 2.01 8.97 -12.79
CA ASP A 91 3.09 9.46 -13.60
C ASP A 91 3.38 10.91 -13.17
N ASP A 92 4.67 11.24 -13.08
CA ASP A 92 5.15 12.54 -12.61
C ASP A 92 6.21 13.06 -13.60
N PRO A 93 5.93 14.13 -14.37
CA PRO A 93 6.86 14.63 -15.39
C PRO A 93 8.23 15.02 -14.84
N GLU A 94 8.30 15.48 -13.58
CA GLU A 94 9.55 15.84 -12.88
C GLU A 94 10.30 14.62 -12.32
N GLY A 95 9.75 13.41 -12.45
CA GLY A 95 10.39 12.18 -11.99
C GLY A 95 10.51 12.03 -10.47
N ARG A 96 9.64 12.67 -9.69
CA ARG A 96 9.62 12.59 -8.22
C ARG A 96 9.04 11.25 -7.75
N PRO A 97 9.40 10.74 -6.56
CA PRO A 97 8.89 9.46 -6.04
C PRO A 97 7.36 9.41 -5.98
N THR A 98 6.76 8.32 -6.45
CA THR A 98 5.30 8.13 -6.41
C THR A 98 4.91 7.19 -5.29
N VAL A 99 3.71 7.39 -4.75
CA VAL A 99 3.12 6.46 -3.77
C VAL A 99 2.89 5.04 -4.32
N PHE A 100 3.01 4.83 -5.64
CA PHE A 100 2.90 3.51 -6.25
C PHE A 100 4.24 2.75 -6.35
N ASP A 101 5.37 3.42 -6.13
CA ASP A 101 6.71 2.84 -6.35
C ASP A 101 7.02 1.70 -5.37
N ARG A 102 6.42 1.74 -4.16
CA ARG A 102 6.61 0.75 -3.08
C ARG A 102 5.49 -0.29 -2.97
N LEU A 103 4.42 -0.16 -3.75
CA LEU A 103 3.24 -1.04 -3.68
C LEU A 103 3.48 -2.38 -4.40
N PRO A 104 2.84 -3.48 -3.96
CA PRO A 104 2.95 -4.75 -4.63
C PRO A 104 2.22 -4.66 -5.98
N ARG A 105 2.70 -5.32 -7.03
CA ARG A 105 1.90 -5.44 -8.26
C ARG A 105 0.74 -6.42 -7.98
N PRO A 106 -0.54 -6.03 -8.18
CA PRO A 106 -1.64 -6.98 -8.09
C PRO A 106 -1.56 -7.98 -9.25
N LYS A 107 -2.25 -9.13 -9.14
CA LYS A 107 -2.30 -10.14 -10.22
C LYS A 107 -3.19 -9.65 -11.36
N GLU A 108 -4.43 -9.29 -11.02
CA GLU A 108 -5.40 -8.65 -11.91
C GLU A 108 -5.59 -7.17 -11.56
N GLY A 109 -5.99 -6.37 -12.55
CA GLY A 109 -6.36 -4.97 -12.36
C GLY A 109 -5.20 -4.08 -11.90
N ARG A 110 -5.52 -2.99 -11.18
CA ARG A 110 -4.55 -1.96 -10.80
C ARG A 110 -4.95 -1.24 -9.51
N TRP A 111 -3.97 -0.83 -8.69
CA TRP A 111 -4.23 -0.02 -7.49
C TRP A 111 -4.72 1.39 -7.84
N ILE A 112 -5.83 1.80 -7.24
CA ILE A 112 -6.43 3.13 -7.33
C ILE A 112 -6.28 3.78 -5.96
N ASN A 113 -5.60 4.92 -5.87
CA ASN A 113 -5.51 5.69 -4.64
C ASN A 113 -6.87 6.31 -4.28
N ILE A 114 -7.25 6.22 -3.02
CA ILE A 114 -8.48 6.80 -2.48
C ILE A 114 -8.11 8.16 -1.87
N GLY A 115 -8.54 9.22 -2.56
CA GLY A 115 -8.13 10.58 -2.30
C GLY A 115 -6.65 10.83 -2.62
N ARG A 116 -6.15 11.98 -2.17
CA ARG A 116 -4.75 12.39 -2.27
C ARG A 116 -4.25 12.87 -0.91
N LEU A 117 -2.94 12.87 -0.74
CA LEU A 117 -2.22 13.58 0.32
C LEU A 117 -1.11 14.39 -0.34
N ASP A 118 -0.83 15.58 0.18
CA ASP A 118 0.26 16.42 -0.33
C ASP A 118 1.62 15.72 -0.16
N ILE A 119 2.62 16.18 -0.93
CA ILE A 119 3.99 15.70 -0.85
C ILE A 119 4.57 15.76 0.59
N ASN A 120 4.25 16.84 1.32
CA ASN A 120 4.66 17.10 2.71
C ASN A 120 3.61 16.67 3.75
N THR A 121 2.69 15.78 3.39
CA THR A 121 1.68 15.24 4.30
C THR A 121 1.86 13.72 4.42
N THR A 122 1.87 13.24 5.66
CA THR A 122 2.11 11.82 6.01
C THR A 122 0.82 11.08 6.35
N GLY A 123 0.93 9.77 6.51
CA GLY A 123 -0.08 8.95 7.18
C GLY A 123 -0.98 8.19 6.22
N LEU A 124 -2.23 7.96 6.64
CA LEU A 124 -3.12 6.97 6.07
C LEU A 124 -3.51 7.30 4.62
N LEU A 125 -3.09 6.47 3.67
CA LEU A 125 -3.56 6.49 2.30
C LEU A 125 -4.08 5.11 1.92
N LEU A 126 -5.33 5.04 1.47
CA LEU A 126 -5.93 3.78 1.05
C LEU A 126 -5.75 3.58 -0.45
N PHE A 127 -5.56 2.34 -0.87
CA PHE A 127 -5.55 1.93 -2.28
C PHE A 127 -6.49 0.77 -2.49
N THR A 128 -7.23 0.74 -3.60
CA THR A 128 -8.12 -0.38 -3.91
C THR A 128 -7.99 -0.86 -5.36
N THR A 129 -8.31 -2.12 -5.63
CA THR A 129 -8.54 -2.63 -7.00
C THR A 129 -9.93 -2.27 -7.53
N ASP A 130 -10.89 -1.96 -6.65
CA ASP A 130 -12.28 -1.67 -7.01
C ASP A 130 -12.51 -0.17 -7.23
N GLY A 131 -12.69 0.23 -8.49
CA GLY A 131 -12.95 1.61 -8.87
C GLY A 131 -14.31 2.17 -8.45
N GLU A 132 -15.28 1.31 -8.10
CA GLU A 132 -16.58 1.74 -7.55
C GLU A 132 -16.42 2.11 -6.07
N LEU A 133 -15.74 1.25 -5.29
CA LEU A 133 -15.36 1.55 -3.90
C LEU A 133 -14.54 2.84 -3.82
N ALA A 134 -13.54 3.00 -4.70
CA ALA A 134 -12.74 4.20 -4.77
C ALA A 134 -13.58 5.46 -5.02
N ASN A 135 -14.53 5.38 -5.95
CA ASN A 135 -15.40 6.50 -6.29
C ASN A 135 -16.27 6.90 -5.09
N ARG A 136 -16.93 5.96 -4.44
CA ARG A 136 -17.82 6.26 -3.29
C ARG A 136 -17.07 6.85 -2.11
N LEU A 137 -15.93 6.29 -1.74
CA LEU A 137 -15.09 6.80 -0.64
C LEU A 137 -14.51 8.21 -0.91
N MET A 138 -14.40 8.62 -2.18
CA MET A 138 -13.95 9.96 -2.57
C MET A 138 -15.08 10.96 -2.83
N HIS A 139 -16.30 10.48 -3.08
CA HIS A 139 -17.40 11.36 -3.52
C HIS A 139 -17.99 12.12 -2.33
N PRO A 140 -18.19 13.46 -2.42
CA PRO A 140 -18.62 14.27 -1.29
C PRO A 140 -19.92 13.82 -0.63
N SER A 141 -20.86 13.24 -1.39
CA SER A 141 -22.17 12.79 -0.87
C SER A 141 -22.11 11.67 0.17
N TYR A 142 -20.97 10.99 0.33
CA TYR A 142 -20.78 9.98 1.38
C TYR A 142 -20.17 10.58 2.66
N GLU A 143 -19.78 11.87 2.63
CA GLU A 143 -19.29 12.64 3.78
C GLU A 143 -18.24 11.89 4.63
N MET A 144 -17.38 11.11 3.96
CA MET A 144 -16.37 10.29 4.63
C MET A 144 -15.40 11.17 5.40
N ASP A 145 -15.38 11.03 6.72
CA ASP A 145 -14.57 11.88 7.57
C ASP A 145 -13.07 11.54 7.48
N ARG A 146 -12.23 12.56 7.67
CA ARG A 146 -10.77 12.42 7.69
C ARG A 146 -10.23 13.09 8.94
N GLU A 147 -9.52 12.31 9.75
CA GLU A 147 -8.88 12.81 10.96
C GLU A 147 -7.39 13.00 10.74
N TYR A 148 -6.90 14.17 11.14
CA TYR A 148 -5.50 14.54 11.04
C TYR A 148 -4.94 14.87 12.42
N ALA A 149 -3.79 14.27 12.73
CA ALA A 149 -2.92 14.77 13.79
C ALA A 149 -2.09 15.91 13.20
N VAL A 150 -2.28 17.11 13.74
CA VAL A 150 -1.69 18.36 13.29
C VAL A 150 -0.76 18.88 14.38
N ARG A 151 0.49 19.22 14.05
CA ARG A 151 1.36 19.97 14.96
C ARG A 151 1.46 21.41 14.49
N VAL A 152 0.83 22.30 15.24
CA VAL A 152 0.84 23.74 14.95
C VAL A 152 2.00 24.44 15.65
N ARG A 153 2.44 25.56 15.07
CA ARG A 153 3.40 26.50 15.66
C ARG A 153 2.71 27.85 15.76
N GLY A 154 2.42 28.27 16.98
CA GLY A 154 1.58 29.42 17.29
C GLY A 154 0.96 29.28 18.67
N GLU A 155 0.51 30.39 19.23
CA GLU A 155 -0.46 30.37 20.31
C GLU A 155 -1.83 29.99 19.74
N VAL A 156 -2.56 29.13 20.44
CA VAL A 156 -3.92 28.72 20.07
C VAL A 156 -4.79 28.92 21.30
N THR A 157 -5.73 29.86 21.18
CA THR A 157 -6.72 30.16 22.22
C THR A 157 -8.00 29.34 21.98
N GLU A 158 -8.89 29.25 22.97
CA GLU A 158 -10.15 28.50 22.80
C GLU A 158 -11.07 29.22 21.82
N GLU A 159 -11.05 30.55 21.75
CA GLU A 159 -11.84 31.33 20.79
C GLU A 159 -11.45 30.99 19.34
N MET A 160 -10.16 30.78 19.05
CA MET A 160 -9.72 30.30 17.74
C MET A 160 -10.29 28.90 17.42
N ILE A 161 -10.35 28.01 18.41
CA ILE A 161 -10.91 26.66 18.26
C ILE A 161 -12.42 26.73 17.99
N GLU A 162 -13.14 27.62 18.67
CA GLU A 162 -14.57 27.87 18.44
C GLU A 162 -14.83 28.45 17.05
N GLN A 163 -14.08 29.47 16.62
CA GLN A 163 -14.20 30.06 15.28
C GLN A 163 -13.94 29.01 14.17
N LEU A 164 -12.94 28.16 14.36
CA LEU A 164 -12.63 27.07 13.42
C LEU A 164 -13.69 25.96 13.38
N LYS A 165 -14.47 25.77 14.45
CA LYS A 165 -15.63 24.85 14.51
C LYS A 165 -16.90 25.48 13.94
N ALA A 166 -17.12 26.77 14.17
CA ALA A 166 -18.23 27.53 13.58
C ALA A 166 -18.09 27.61 12.05
N GLY A 167 -16.89 27.96 11.59
CA GLY A 167 -16.48 27.99 10.20
C GLY A 167 -15.96 29.35 9.76
N VAL A 168 -14.99 29.32 8.85
CA VAL A 168 -14.22 30.48 8.39
C VAL A 168 -14.28 30.58 6.87
N MET A 169 -14.22 31.81 6.35
CA MET A 169 -14.15 32.04 4.91
C MET A 169 -12.72 31.81 4.41
N LEU A 170 -12.56 30.85 3.50
CA LEU A 170 -11.32 30.65 2.73
C LEU A 170 -11.52 31.15 1.30
N GLU A 171 -10.42 31.28 0.54
CA GLU A 171 -10.40 31.75 -0.86
C GLU A 171 -11.36 30.98 -1.79
N ASP A 172 -11.57 29.68 -1.54
CA ASP A 172 -12.44 28.79 -2.30
C ASP A 172 -13.83 28.57 -1.64
N GLY A 173 -14.20 29.40 -0.65
CA GLY A 173 -15.49 29.37 0.06
C GLY A 173 -15.39 28.99 1.55
N PRO A 174 -16.51 28.94 2.28
CA PRO A 174 -16.53 28.61 3.71
C PRO A 174 -16.00 27.20 3.98
N ALA A 175 -15.26 27.01 5.07
CA ALA A 175 -14.74 25.72 5.52
C ALA A 175 -14.72 25.66 7.06
N LYS A 176 -14.74 24.46 7.65
CA LYS A 176 -14.70 24.27 9.10
C LYS A 176 -14.14 22.91 9.51
N PHE A 177 -13.62 22.81 10.73
CA PHE A 177 -13.41 21.53 11.37
C PHE A 177 -14.70 21.03 12.02
N THR A 178 -15.00 19.74 11.85
CA THR A 178 -16.15 19.09 12.50
C THR A 178 -15.87 18.80 13.98
N ASP A 179 -14.62 18.48 14.28
CA ASP A 179 -14.12 18.28 15.64
C ASP A 179 -12.68 18.76 15.72
N ILE A 180 -12.31 19.35 16.85
CA ILE A 180 -10.94 19.75 17.19
C ILE A 180 -10.75 19.38 18.66
N LYS A 181 -9.76 18.53 18.92
CA LYS A 181 -9.34 18.12 20.25
C LYS A 181 -7.84 18.34 20.39
N GLU A 182 -7.41 18.96 21.48
CA GLU A 182 -6.00 18.98 21.81
C GLU A 182 -5.50 17.57 22.12
N ALA A 183 -4.33 17.23 21.59
CA ALA A 183 -3.65 15.97 21.86
C ALA A 183 -2.65 16.17 23.01
N PRO A 184 -2.51 15.21 23.95
CA PRO A 184 -1.44 15.27 24.93
C PRO A 184 -0.08 15.19 24.22
N GLY A 185 0.72 16.25 24.36
CA GLY A 185 2.04 16.37 23.77
C GLY A 185 2.24 17.73 23.10
N GLY A 186 3.34 18.38 23.46
CA GLY A 186 3.67 19.74 23.04
C GLY A 186 4.43 20.45 24.16
N GLU A 187 5.61 20.96 23.85
CA GLU A 187 6.43 21.74 24.78
C GLU A 187 6.60 23.15 24.21
N GLY A 188 6.26 24.15 25.01
CA GLY A 188 6.27 25.56 24.61
C GLY A 188 5.38 25.84 23.39
N PHE A 189 5.94 26.50 22.39
CA PHE A 189 5.21 27.10 21.27
C PHE A 189 4.72 26.12 20.17
N ASN A 190 4.74 24.81 20.43
CA ASN A 190 4.24 23.79 19.51
C ASN A 190 3.24 22.87 20.22
N ARG A 191 1.98 22.89 19.79
CA ARG A 191 0.89 22.04 20.32
C ARG A 191 0.42 21.06 19.26
N TRP A 192 -0.13 19.92 19.71
CA TRP A 192 -0.72 18.92 18.82
C TRP A 192 -2.25 18.94 18.93
N PHE A 193 -2.93 18.83 17.79
CA PHE A 193 -4.39 18.77 17.70
C PHE A 193 -4.82 17.60 16.81
N HIS A 194 -5.90 16.92 17.20
CA HIS A 194 -6.68 16.05 16.33
C HIS A 194 -7.80 16.88 15.69
N CYS A 195 -7.77 17.01 14.38
CA CYS A 195 -8.74 17.78 13.60
C CYS A 195 -9.50 16.85 12.64
N VAL A 196 -10.83 16.93 12.63
CA VAL A 196 -11.70 16.15 11.72
C VAL A 196 -12.29 17.07 10.65
N VAL A 197 -12.25 16.63 9.39
CA VAL A 197 -12.91 17.28 8.25
C VAL A 197 -13.75 16.26 7.45
N MET A 198 -14.92 16.67 6.97
CA MET A 198 -15.81 15.83 6.14
C MET A 198 -15.51 15.95 4.64
N GLU A 199 -14.85 17.03 4.24
CA GLU A 199 -14.41 17.29 2.88
C GLU A 199 -12.90 17.01 2.70
N GLY A 200 -12.34 17.45 1.57
CA GLY A 200 -10.98 17.12 1.14
C GLY A 200 -10.48 18.10 0.10
N ARG A 201 -10.75 19.40 0.31
CA ARG A 201 -10.30 20.49 -0.55
C ARG A 201 -8.79 20.62 -0.50
N ASN A 202 -8.22 21.34 -1.47
CA ASN A 202 -6.77 21.49 -1.55
C ASN A 202 -6.23 22.14 -0.26
N ARG A 203 -5.31 21.47 0.43
CA ARG A 203 -4.62 21.95 1.64
C ARG A 203 -5.55 22.46 2.76
N GLU A 204 -6.80 22.02 2.78
CA GLU A 204 -7.89 22.55 3.62
C GLU A 204 -7.50 22.72 5.10
N VAL A 205 -7.00 21.65 5.74
CA VAL A 205 -6.53 21.65 7.14
C VAL A 205 -5.46 22.73 7.39
N ARG A 206 -4.57 22.98 6.43
CA ARG A 206 -3.51 24.01 6.57
C ARG A 206 -4.11 25.40 6.47
N ARG A 207 -4.97 25.64 5.46
CA ARG A 207 -5.62 26.93 5.23
C ARG A 207 -6.56 27.33 6.37
N LEU A 208 -7.23 26.37 7.01
CA LEU A 208 -8.00 26.59 8.23
C LEU A 208 -7.12 27.16 9.36
N TRP A 209 -6.02 26.50 9.72
CA TRP A 209 -5.10 27.02 10.75
C TRP A 209 -4.43 28.33 10.33
N GLU A 210 -4.03 28.45 9.06
CA GLU A 210 -3.39 29.65 8.50
C GLU A 210 -4.33 30.88 8.55
N SER A 211 -5.67 30.69 8.48
CA SER A 211 -6.64 31.79 8.62
C SER A 211 -6.72 32.39 10.03
N GLN A 212 -6.24 31.66 11.05
CA GLN A 212 -6.10 32.14 12.43
C GLN A 212 -4.68 32.68 12.71
N GLY A 213 -3.83 32.82 11.68
CA GLY A 213 -2.42 33.21 11.84
C GLY A 213 -1.50 32.08 12.33
N VAL A 214 -1.98 30.84 12.39
CA VAL A 214 -1.27 29.70 12.99
C VAL A 214 -0.66 28.78 11.91
N VAL A 215 0.61 28.43 12.03
CA VAL A 215 1.33 27.67 10.98
C VAL A 215 1.37 26.17 11.27
N VAL A 216 0.94 25.34 10.31
CA VAL A 216 1.00 23.87 10.42
C VAL A 216 2.41 23.34 10.12
N SER A 217 3.15 22.98 11.17
CA SER A 217 4.52 22.45 11.06
C SER A 217 4.58 20.97 10.64
N ARG A 218 3.62 20.14 11.08
CA ARG A 218 3.48 18.72 10.67
C ARG A 218 2.02 18.36 10.50
N LEU A 219 1.74 17.51 9.51
CA LEU A 219 0.40 17.03 9.22
C LEU A 219 0.44 15.53 8.90
N LYS A 220 -0.31 14.73 9.67
CA LYS A 220 -0.43 13.29 9.50
C LYS A 220 -1.90 12.88 9.49
N ARG A 221 -2.38 12.27 8.39
CA ARG A 221 -3.72 11.65 8.40
C ARG A 221 -3.68 10.38 9.25
N VAL A 222 -4.48 10.33 10.31
CA VAL A 222 -4.56 9.20 11.24
C VAL A 222 -5.81 8.34 11.03
N ARG A 223 -6.85 8.87 10.38
CA ARG A 223 -8.09 8.13 10.08
C ARG A 223 -8.71 8.55 8.74
N PHE A 224 -9.46 7.64 8.14
CA PHE A 224 -10.31 7.90 6.98
C PHE A 224 -11.55 7.00 7.08
N GLY A 225 -12.73 7.58 7.34
CA GLY A 225 -13.95 6.82 7.63
C GLY A 225 -13.72 5.83 8.78
N PRO A 226 -14.13 4.56 8.62
CA PRO A 226 -13.94 3.51 9.64
C PRO A 226 -12.49 3.01 9.75
N VAL A 227 -11.55 3.52 8.93
CA VAL A 227 -10.18 3.00 8.85
C VAL A 227 -9.20 3.84 9.66
N PHE A 228 -8.66 3.25 10.70
CA PHE A 228 -7.66 3.85 11.59
C PHE A 228 -6.24 3.48 11.17
N MET A 229 -5.30 4.41 11.38
CA MET A 229 -3.86 4.13 11.27
C MET A 229 -3.44 3.25 12.45
N THR A 230 -3.10 2.00 12.16
CA THR A 230 -2.64 1.05 13.17
C THR A 230 -1.16 1.29 13.52
N SER A 231 -0.80 1.15 14.79
CA SER A 231 0.55 1.45 15.31
C SER A 231 1.64 0.48 14.83
N ASP A 232 1.23 -0.70 14.37
CA ASP A 232 2.05 -1.76 13.79
C ASP A 232 2.52 -1.47 12.34
N LEU A 233 2.09 -0.36 11.73
CA LEU A 233 2.41 0.00 10.35
C LEU A 233 3.41 1.18 10.26
N PRO A 234 4.73 0.90 10.18
CA PRO A 234 5.75 1.94 9.96
C PRO A 234 5.54 2.77 8.70
N MET A 235 6.08 4.00 8.71
CA MET A 235 6.10 4.89 7.53
C MET A 235 6.79 4.21 6.34
N GLY A 236 6.24 4.42 5.13
CA GLY A 236 6.72 3.78 3.90
C GLY A 236 6.31 2.31 3.75
N ARG A 237 5.54 1.73 4.69
CA ARG A 237 4.98 0.38 4.57
C ARG A 237 3.47 0.39 4.34
N TRP A 238 2.98 -0.70 3.78
CA TRP A 238 1.57 -0.98 3.56
C TRP A 238 1.19 -2.35 4.15
N ARG A 239 -0.05 -2.48 4.60
CA ARG A 239 -0.71 -3.76 4.89
C ARG A 239 -1.96 -3.91 4.02
N GLU A 240 -2.37 -5.15 3.78
CA GLU A 240 -3.66 -5.44 3.13
C GLU A 240 -4.75 -5.55 4.21
N MET A 241 -5.97 -5.12 3.90
CA MET A 241 -7.12 -5.26 4.79
C MET A 241 -7.56 -6.71 4.89
N GLY A 242 -7.95 -7.14 6.09
CA GLY A 242 -8.64 -8.41 6.29
C GLY A 242 -10.09 -8.36 5.83
N GLN A 243 -10.73 -9.53 5.68
CA GLN A 243 -12.13 -9.66 5.25
C GLN A 243 -13.07 -8.73 6.05
N ARG A 244 -13.00 -8.79 7.39
CA ARG A 244 -13.84 -7.98 8.28
C ARG A 244 -13.66 -6.47 8.10
N GLU A 245 -12.44 -6.00 7.82
CA GLU A 245 -12.18 -4.58 7.55
C GLU A 245 -12.77 -4.14 6.21
N LEU A 246 -12.69 -5.01 5.19
CA LEU A 246 -13.29 -4.78 3.87
C LEU A 246 -14.81 -4.80 3.89
N ASP A 247 -15.41 -5.67 4.69
CA ASP A 247 -16.87 -5.78 4.82
C ASP A 247 -17.42 -4.50 5.44
N ILE A 248 -16.86 -4.05 6.58
CA ILE A 248 -17.21 -2.77 7.22
C ILE A 248 -17.03 -1.59 6.25
N LEU A 249 -15.89 -1.51 5.56
CA LEU A 249 -15.63 -0.43 4.61
C LEU A 249 -16.57 -0.47 3.38
N SER A 250 -17.03 -1.65 2.98
CA SER A 250 -17.99 -1.82 1.88
C SER A 250 -19.40 -1.43 2.31
N GLU A 251 -19.81 -1.85 3.51
CA GLU A 251 -21.12 -1.55 4.10
C GLU A 251 -21.33 -0.06 4.30
N GLU A 252 -20.31 0.66 4.80
CA GLU A 252 -20.32 2.12 5.01
C GLU A 252 -20.69 2.91 3.72
N VAL A 253 -20.31 2.40 2.54
CA VAL A 253 -20.65 3.02 1.24
C VAL A 253 -21.76 2.30 0.48
N GLY A 254 -22.52 1.41 1.14
CA GLY A 254 -23.64 0.68 0.55
C GLY A 254 -23.22 -0.26 -0.60
N LEU A 255 -22.04 -0.88 -0.50
CA LEU A 255 -21.56 -1.91 -1.43
C LEU A 255 -21.72 -3.30 -0.80
N LYS A 256 -22.14 -4.28 -1.62
CA LYS A 256 -22.19 -5.68 -1.20
C LYS A 256 -20.80 -6.16 -0.77
N PRO A 257 -20.68 -6.86 0.37
CA PRO A 257 -19.47 -7.60 0.76
C PRO A 257 -19.00 -8.52 -0.37
N MET A 258 -17.68 -8.71 -0.48
CA MET A 258 -17.07 -9.68 -1.39
C MET A 258 -15.97 -10.44 -0.64
N ALA A 259 -16.00 -11.77 -0.77
CA ALA A 259 -15.01 -12.63 -0.15
C ALA A 259 -13.63 -12.47 -0.82
N LEU A 260 -12.60 -12.27 0.00
CA LEU A 260 -11.21 -12.38 -0.42
C LEU A 260 -10.85 -13.85 -0.73
N PRO A 261 -10.02 -14.11 -1.75
CA PRO A 261 -9.48 -15.43 -1.99
C PRO A 261 -8.58 -15.87 -0.83
N ALA A 262 -8.62 -17.15 -0.50
CA ALA A 262 -7.80 -17.72 0.57
C ALA A 262 -6.31 -17.44 0.35
N MET A 263 -5.66 -16.86 1.37
CA MET A 263 -4.29 -16.39 1.26
C MET A 263 -3.30 -17.50 1.60
N ASN A 264 -2.87 -18.26 0.58
CA ASN A 264 -1.88 -19.34 0.72
C ASN A 264 -0.58 -18.85 1.36
N GLU A 265 0.07 -19.72 2.14
CA GLU A 265 1.32 -19.45 2.88
C GLU A 265 2.44 -18.87 1.98
N LYS A 266 2.67 -19.47 0.81
CA LYS A 266 3.62 -18.97 -0.20
C LYS A 266 3.32 -17.54 -0.69
N MET A 267 2.07 -17.08 -0.60
CA MET A 267 1.71 -15.68 -0.92
C MET A 267 2.00 -14.73 0.25
N ARG A 268 1.86 -15.18 1.50
CA ARG A 268 2.26 -14.42 2.71
C ARG A 268 3.77 -14.17 2.71
N ASP A 269 4.57 -15.22 2.55
CA ASP A 269 6.04 -15.11 2.45
C ASP A 269 6.50 -14.11 1.38
N LYS A 270 5.81 -14.11 0.22
CA LYS A 270 6.11 -13.17 -0.87
C LYS A 270 5.72 -11.73 -0.49
N LEU A 271 4.63 -11.54 0.24
CA LEU A 271 4.18 -10.24 0.72
C LEU A 271 5.17 -9.66 1.74
N ASP A 272 5.59 -10.46 2.71
CA ASP A 272 6.58 -10.11 3.73
C ASP A 272 7.94 -9.72 3.12
N ARG A 273 8.42 -10.47 2.13
CA ARG A 273 9.64 -10.13 1.38
C ARG A 273 9.51 -8.79 0.65
N LEU A 274 8.33 -8.47 0.10
CA LEU A 274 8.07 -7.18 -0.54
C LEU A 274 8.00 -6.04 0.48
N GLN A 275 7.37 -6.23 1.64
CA GLN A 275 7.36 -5.24 2.73
C GLN A 275 8.77 -4.95 3.25
N ARG A 276 9.62 -5.97 3.43
CA ARG A 276 11.04 -5.80 3.81
C ARG A 276 11.82 -5.01 2.76
N LYS A 277 11.52 -5.19 1.46
CA LYS A 277 12.12 -4.38 0.38
C LYS A 277 11.62 -2.94 0.37
N ALA A 278 10.32 -2.71 0.58
CA ALA A 278 9.72 -1.37 0.65
C ALA A 278 10.23 -0.52 1.83
N ALA A 279 10.75 -1.17 2.88
CA ALA A 279 11.36 -0.52 4.03
C ALA A 279 12.77 0.06 3.77
N ARG A 280 13.41 -0.24 2.63
CA ARG A 280 14.65 0.44 2.23
C ARG A 280 14.34 1.85 1.68
N PRO A 281 15.10 2.89 2.04
CA PRO A 281 14.94 4.21 1.43
C PRO A 281 15.26 4.11 -0.07
N LEU A 282 14.34 4.57 -0.92
CA LEU A 282 14.55 4.64 -2.36
C LEU A 282 15.58 5.73 -2.67
N ALA A 283 16.78 5.33 -3.06
CA ALA A 283 17.76 6.26 -3.59
C ALA A 283 17.27 6.84 -4.94
N ARG A 284 17.60 8.10 -5.23
CA ARG A 284 17.09 8.86 -6.39
C ARG A 284 17.36 8.20 -7.76
N GLY A 285 18.31 7.26 -7.83
CA GLY A 285 18.65 6.49 -9.04
C GLY A 285 18.11 5.05 -9.11
N GLU A 286 17.64 4.43 -8.01
CA GLU A 286 17.18 3.02 -8.01
C GLU A 286 15.71 2.86 -8.45
N ARG A 287 15.32 3.53 -9.53
CA ARG A 287 13.99 3.35 -10.13
C ARG A 287 13.95 2.06 -10.97
N PRO A 288 13.18 1.03 -10.60
CA PRO A 288 12.85 -0.03 -11.56
C PRO A 288 11.97 0.60 -12.64
N LYS A 289 12.51 0.77 -13.86
CA LYS A 289 11.77 1.36 -15.00
C LYS A 289 10.40 0.71 -15.13
N ARG A 290 9.34 1.46 -14.84
CA ARG A 290 7.95 1.00 -14.94
C ARG A 290 7.49 1.13 -16.39
N VAL A 291 8.12 0.35 -17.27
CA VAL A 291 7.64 0.20 -18.64
C VAL A 291 6.22 -0.36 -18.56
N LEU A 292 5.23 0.47 -18.93
CA LEU A 292 3.94 -0.02 -19.38
C LEU A 292 4.25 -0.85 -20.63
N ARG A 293 4.05 -2.16 -20.58
CA ARG A 293 4.30 -3.01 -21.75
C ARG A 293 3.40 -2.51 -22.89
N PRO A 294 3.95 -2.14 -24.06
CA PRO A 294 3.12 -1.99 -25.24
C PRO A 294 2.48 -3.33 -25.57
N ALA A 295 1.24 -3.33 -26.07
CA ALA A 295 0.49 -4.57 -26.32
C ALA A 295 1.22 -5.52 -27.29
N SER A 296 2.06 -4.99 -28.17
CA SER A 296 2.90 -5.73 -29.12
C SER A 296 3.82 -6.79 -28.50
N GLU A 297 4.23 -6.66 -27.23
CA GLU A 297 5.18 -7.58 -26.59
C GLU A 297 4.54 -8.66 -25.69
N ALA A 298 3.22 -8.85 -25.76
CA ALA A 298 2.55 -9.93 -25.01
C ALA A 298 2.76 -11.33 -25.60
N GLY A 299 3.36 -11.45 -26.79
CA GLY A 299 3.47 -12.70 -27.56
C GLY A 299 4.53 -13.70 -27.08
N GLU A 300 5.62 -13.26 -26.44
CA GLU A 300 6.73 -14.15 -26.08
C GLU A 300 6.71 -14.55 -24.60
N ALA A 301 5.92 -15.57 -24.29
CA ALA A 301 5.94 -16.25 -23.01
C ALA A 301 6.56 -17.65 -23.15
N ARG A 302 7.79 -17.80 -22.62
CA ARG A 302 8.36 -19.04 -22.07
C ARG A 302 8.31 -20.28 -22.97
N VAL A 303 9.40 -20.52 -23.70
CA VAL A 303 9.89 -21.90 -23.89
C VAL A 303 10.15 -22.49 -22.49
N THR A 304 9.50 -23.61 -22.18
CA THR A 304 9.76 -24.38 -20.97
C THR A 304 11.16 -24.99 -21.03
N ARG A 305 11.90 -24.92 -19.92
CA ARG A 305 13.13 -25.74 -19.75
C ARG A 305 12.74 -27.14 -19.29
N ASP A 306 12.12 -27.88 -20.20
CA ASP A 306 11.97 -29.33 -20.25
C ASP A 306 11.54 -29.64 -21.71
N ASP A 307 11.95 -30.81 -22.25
CA ASP A 307 11.78 -31.24 -23.65
C ASP A 307 12.59 -30.51 -24.75
N ALA A 308 13.93 -30.50 -24.59
CA ALA A 308 14.87 -30.34 -25.70
C ALA A 308 16.08 -31.28 -25.57
N ALA A 309 15.81 -32.59 -25.53
CA ALA A 309 16.84 -33.64 -25.36
C ALA A 309 16.75 -34.74 -26.43
N ARG A 310 16.77 -34.39 -27.73
CA ARG A 310 16.99 -35.32 -28.85
C ARG A 310 17.39 -34.59 -30.14
N GLY A 311 18.54 -34.94 -30.71
CA GLY A 311 19.07 -34.41 -31.98
C GLY A 311 19.63 -32.98 -31.87
N GLU A 312 20.74 -32.60 -32.51
CA GLU A 312 21.70 -33.33 -33.34
C GLU A 312 23.14 -32.88 -33.00
N ARG A 313 24.13 -33.73 -33.30
CA ARG A 313 25.55 -33.43 -33.06
C ARG A 313 26.18 -32.82 -34.31
N THR A 314 26.85 -31.68 -34.17
CA THR A 314 27.91 -31.25 -35.11
C THR A 314 29.30 -31.40 -34.46
N PRO A 315 30.33 -31.77 -35.24
CA PRO A 315 31.58 -32.30 -34.68
C PRO A 315 32.53 -31.21 -34.20
N ARG A 316 33.17 -31.44 -33.04
CA ARG A 316 34.25 -30.60 -32.52
C ARG A 316 35.59 -31.17 -32.98
N GLY A 317 36.40 -30.36 -33.65
CA GLY A 317 37.68 -30.78 -34.24
C GLY A 317 38.70 -31.34 -33.23
N PRO A 318 39.69 -32.12 -33.69
CA PRO A 318 40.57 -32.91 -32.82
C PRO A 318 41.59 -32.05 -32.07
N ARG A 319 41.99 -32.56 -30.89
CA ARG A 319 43.08 -32.03 -30.07
C ARG A 319 44.44 -32.31 -30.72
N LYS A 320 45.43 -31.49 -30.41
CA LYS A 320 46.85 -31.87 -30.45
C LYS A 320 47.38 -31.89 -29.02
N ASP A 321 48.01 -33.00 -28.65
CA ASP A 321 48.83 -33.15 -27.45
C ASP A 321 50.32 -32.90 -27.79
N SER A 322 51.17 -32.91 -26.75
CA SER A 322 52.61 -32.57 -26.69
C SER A 322 52.97 -31.12 -27.14
N GLU A 323 53.85 -30.36 -26.49
CA GLU A 323 54.62 -30.50 -25.23
C GLU A 323 54.88 -29.07 -24.67
N GLN A 324 55.51 -28.79 -23.52
CA GLN A 324 56.30 -29.57 -22.56
C GLN A 324 56.07 -29.01 -21.13
N ARG A 325 56.86 -29.42 -20.12
CA ARG A 325 56.82 -28.83 -18.76
C ARG A 325 58.22 -28.69 -18.16
N ALA A 326 58.58 -27.47 -17.73
CA ALA A 326 59.81 -27.19 -16.96
C ALA A 326 59.47 -26.46 -15.63
N PRO A 327 60.30 -26.60 -14.57
CA PRO A 327 59.87 -26.34 -13.18
C PRO A 327 60.14 -24.92 -12.66
N ARG A 328 59.57 -24.64 -11.48
CA ARG A 328 59.57 -23.35 -10.79
C ARG A 328 60.77 -23.22 -9.83
N ALA A 329 61.42 -22.07 -9.82
CA ALA A 329 62.55 -21.69 -8.94
C ALA A 329 62.30 -20.27 -8.34
N PRO A 330 63.03 -19.78 -7.31
CA PRO A 330 62.40 -19.08 -6.18
C PRO A 330 62.62 -17.55 -6.09
N ARG A 331 62.05 -16.96 -5.02
CA ARG A 331 62.13 -15.55 -4.60
C ARG A 331 63.56 -14.97 -4.59
N GLN A 332 63.65 -13.67 -4.87
CA GLN A 332 64.58 -12.75 -4.19
C GLN A 332 63.88 -11.47 -3.76
N GLU A 333 64.45 -10.83 -2.72
CA GLU A 333 63.98 -9.57 -2.13
C GLU A 333 64.57 -8.36 -2.87
N SER A 334 63.88 -7.22 -2.81
CA SER A 334 64.53 -5.92 -2.79
C SER A 334 63.69 -4.92 -1.98
N GLY A 335 64.31 -4.30 -0.98
CA GLY A 335 63.66 -3.35 -0.09
C GLY A 335 63.70 -1.91 -0.64
N GLY A 336 62.70 -1.11 -0.27
CA GLY A 336 62.65 0.32 -0.58
C GLY A 336 61.83 1.07 0.46
N ARG A 337 62.50 1.70 1.43
CA ARG A 337 61.87 2.54 2.47
C ARG A 337 61.18 3.76 1.85
N ARG A 338 60.05 4.18 2.44
CA ARG A 338 59.78 5.59 2.77
C ARG A 338 58.79 5.70 3.92
N GLU A 339 59.12 6.55 4.89
CA GLU A 339 58.34 6.80 6.10
C GLU A 339 57.23 7.84 5.87
N GLY A 340 56.24 7.87 6.76
CA GLY A 340 55.13 8.82 6.72
C GLY A 340 54.04 8.46 7.72
N GLY A 341 54.37 8.39 9.01
CA GLY A 341 53.50 7.81 10.03
C GLY A 341 52.40 8.73 10.59
N ARG A 342 51.38 8.09 11.18
CA ARG A 342 50.69 8.51 12.42
C ARG A 342 49.96 7.28 12.99
N GLY A 343 50.28 6.90 14.23
CA GLY A 343 49.54 5.87 15.00
C GLY A 343 48.24 6.43 15.60
N THR A 344 47.51 5.76 16.51
CA THR A 344 47.72 4.48 17.24
C THR A 344 46.36 4.10 17.91
N PRO A 345 46.18 2.99 18.66
CA PRO A 345 45.72 1.71 18.11
C PRO A 345 44.39 1.19 18.73
N VAL A 346 43.96 0.01 18.28
CA VAL A 346 42.85 -0.78 18.89
C VAL A 346 43.38 -1.57 20.09
N ALA A 347 42.60 -1.66 21.18
CA ALA A 347 42.97 -2.39 22.39
C ALA A 347 42.64 -3.89 22.32
N GLU A 348 43.59 -4.73 22.75
CA GLU A 348 43.41 -6.17 22.91
C GLU A 348 42.98 -6.58 24.34
N ARG A 349 42.63 -7.86 24.47
CA ARG A 349 41.94 -8.50 25.60
C ARG A 349 42.94 -9.19 26.54
N PRO A 350 42.83 -9.05 27.89
CA PRO A 350 43.67 -9.82 28.82
C PRO A 350 43.20 -11.27 28.99
N ALA A 351 44.13 -12.15 29.37
CA ALA A 351 43.89 -13.54 29.77
C ALA A 351 44.64 -13.87 31.07
N ASP A 352 44.20 -14.96 31.74
CA ASP A 352 44.79 -15.65 32.91
C ASP A 352 44.87 -14.89 34.26
N VAL A 353 44.37 -15.53 35.34
CA VAL A 353 45.20 -16.34 36.27
C VAL A 353 44.37 -17.45 36.92
N ASN A 354 45.02 -18.47 37.50
CA ASN A 354 44.49 -19.80 37.85
C ASN A 354 44.85 -20.20 39.32
N LYS A 355 43.94 -20.87 40.06
CA LYS A 355 44.33 -21.70 41.24
C LYS A 355 43.28 -22.77 41.70
N LYS A 356 43.62 -24.06 41.53
CA LYS A 356 43.52 -25.25 42.44
C LYS A 356 42.73 -25.13 43.77
N ARG A 357 42.07 -26.17 44.36
CA ARG A 357 41.75 -27.60 44.03
C ARG A 357 40.74 -28.18 45.08
N THR A 358 39.81 -29.08 44.66
CA THR A 358 39.21 -30.33 45.31
C THR A 358 39.27 -30.62 46.83
N PRO A 359 38.38 -31.49 47.46
CA PRO A 359 37.55 -32.59 46.88
C PRO A 359 36.10 -32.77 47.44
N ARG A 360 35.39 -33.84 46.98
CA ARG A 360 34.08 -34.37 47.45
C ARG A 360 34.22 -35.34 48.64
N PRO A 361 33.12 -35.68 49.37
CA PRO A 361 32.43 -36.96 49.14
C PRO A 361 30.89 -36.84 48.97
N ALA A 362 30.14 -37.95 49.08
CA ALA A 362 28.74 -38.11 48.62
C ALA A 362 27.83 -38.88 49.62
N SER A 363 26.58 -39.13 49.20
CA SER A 363 25.38 -39.62 49.95
C SER A 363 24.67 -38.53 50.79
N GLU A 364 23.34 -38.54 50.99
CA GLU A 364 22.33 -39.57 50.66
C GLU A 364 20.92 -38.97 50.38
N THR A 365 19.99 -39.84 49.98
CA THR A 365 18.59 -39.67 49.54
C THR A 365 17.67 -38.66 50.25
N SER A 366 16.80 -37.99 49.49
CA SER A 366 15.38 -37.75 49.85
C SER A 366 14.53 -37.40 48.61
N GLU A 367 13.21 -37.48 48.73
CA GLU A 367 12.28 -37.74 47.63
C GLU A 367 11.81 -36.52 46.80
N ARG A 368 11.24 -36.84 45.63
CA ARG A 368 10.74 -35.91 44.62
C ARG A 368 9.20 -35.87 44.65
N PRO A 369 8.54 -34.73 44.91
CA PRO A 369 7.11 -34.56 44.66
C PRO A 369 6.82 -34.12 43.22
N ALA A 370 5.67 -34.53 42.70
CA ALA A 370 5.31 -34.43 41.28
C ALA A 370 4.53 -33.16 40.89
N ARG A 371 4.44 -32.91 39.57
CA ARG A 371 3.63 -31.85 38.94
C ARG A 371 2.16 -31.88 39.39
N LYS A 372 1.55 -30.70 39.59
CA LYS A 372 0.09 -30.53 39.57
C LYS A 372 -0.39 -29.95 38.22
N PRO A 373 -1.53 -30.41 37.67
CA PRO A 373 -2.06 -29.97 36.37
C PRO A 373 -3.01 -28.75 36.46
N ARG A 374 -3.35 -28.18 35.29
CA ARG A 374 -4.33 -27.08 35.14
C ARG A 374 -5.77 -27.53 35.48
N PRO A 375 -6.61 -26.67 36.07
CA PRO A 375 -8.06 -26.90 36.16
C PRO A 375 -8.78 -26.49 34.86
N ALA A 376 -9.92 -27.14 34.60
CA ALA A 376 -10.80 -26.90 33.46
C ALA A 376 -12.01 -26.00 33.83
N ALA A 377 -12.74 -25.53 32.82
CA ALA A 377 -13.88 -24.63 32.98
C ALA A 377 -15.16 -25.34 33.50
N PRO A 378 -16.08 -24.61 34.16
CA PRO A 378 -17.45 -25.04 34.39
C PRO A 378 -18.45 -24.36 33.42
N SER A 379 -19.38 -25.14 32.88
CA SER A 379 -20.58 -24.65 32.18
C SER A 379 -21.81 -24.76 33.10
N LYS A 380 -22.67 -23.73 33.11
CA LYS A 380 -24.09 -23.80 33.54
C LYS A 380 -24.87 -22.51 33.22
N ARG A 381 -25.99 -22.64 32.48
CA ARG A 381 -27.19 -21.77 32.52
C ARG A 381 -28.09 -22.25 33.70
N PRO A 382 -29.26 -21.67 34.05
CA PRO A 382 -30.12 -20.61 33.44
C PRO A 382 -30.51 -19.52 34.49
N PRO A 383 -31.67 -18.78 34.48
CA PRO A 383 -32.73 -18.57 33.49
C PRO A 383 -33.01 -17.07 33.17
N ALA A 384 -34.19 -16.74 32.65
CA ALA A 384 -34.61 -15.41 32.16
C ALA A 384 -35.17 -14.47 33.24
N GLY A 385 -35.15 -13.16 32.97
CA GLY A 385 -35.77 -12.08 33.77
C GLY A 385 -35.61 -10.71 33.09
N ASP A 386 -36.58 -9.81 33.30
CA ASP A 386 -36.72 -8.50 32.64
C ASP A 386 -35.63 -7.45 32.90
N GLY A 387 -35.56 -6.41 32.05
CA GLY A 387 -34.85 -5.17 32.35
C GLY A 387 -34.50 -4.29 31.14
N GLN A 388 -35.03 -3.06 31.11
CA GLN A 388 -34.90 -2.02 30.08
C GLN A 388 -33.58 -1.94 29.27
N ARG A 389 -33.73 -1.72 27.94
CA ARG A 389 -32.76 -0.99 27.12
C ARG A 389 -33.29 0.43 26.82
N PRO A 390 -32.57 1.51 27.18
CA PRO A 390 -32.84 2.84 26.65
C PRO A 390 -32.31 2.95 25.22
N GLY A 391 -33.18 3.31 24.27
CA GLY A 391 -32.77 3.60 22.90
C GLY A 391 -32.35 5.07 22.73
N PHE A 392 -31.33 5.32 21.91
CA PHE A 392 -31.06 6.65 21.37
C PHE A 392 -31.29 6.62 19.86
N GLY A 393 -32.38 7.24 19.42
CA GLY A 393 -32.71 7.39 18.01
C GLY A 393 -31.95 8.55 17.37
N ARG A 394 -31.47 8.35 16.13
CA ARG A 394 -31.10 9.47 15.25
C ARG A 394 -32.38 10.16 14.78
N LYS A 395 -32.49 11.48 14.97
CA LYS A 395 -33.47 12.30 14.24
C LYS A 395 -33.03 12.44 12.78
N ARG A 396 -34.02 12.66 11.92
CA ARG A 396 -33.84 13.03 10.51
C ARG A 396 -33.42 14.50 10.40
#